data_AF-A0A938D058-F1
#
_entry.id   AF-A0A938D058-F1
#
_cell.length_a   1.000
_cell.length_b   1.000
_cell.length_c   1.000
_cell.angle_alpha   90.00
_cell.angle_beta   90.00
_cell.angle_gamma   90.00
#
_symmetry.space_group_name_H-M   'P 1'
#
loop_
_entity.id
_entity.type
_entity.pdbx_description
1 polymer ?
#
loop_
_entity_poly.entity_id
_entity_poly.type
_entity_poly.pdbx_seq_one_letter_code
_entity_poly.pdbx_strand_id
1 'polypeptide(L)'
;MIFLTASSAMPLIKAARIMVFGVTAPKRVAELPSVPTMVKAGYSGFGGGSWRGLFVPAGTPKEVADRLYAAAIEAMKTREVVERLGNGRVEAITSASPPAFAQYVAQQVQHRRRAAKEAGATVD
;
A
#
# COMPACT_ATOMS: atom_id res chain seq x y z
N MET A 1 10.08 8.80 17.56
CA MET A 1 10.21 8.15 16.23
C MET A 1 8.88 8.34 15.50
N ILE A 2 8.88 8.86 14.27
CA ILE A 2 7.66 9.14 13.49
C ILE A 2 7.70 8.35 12.18
N PHE A 3 6.54 7.83 11.76
CA PHE A 3 6.37 7.24 10.43
C PHE A 3 5.70 8.27 9.50
N LEU A 4 6.29 8.48 8.33
CA LEU A 4 5.78 9.38 7.29
C LEU A 4 5.54 8.59 6.00
N THR A 5 4.54 9.02 5.22
CA THR A 5 4.37 8.54 3.86
C THR A 5 5.52 9.03 2.98
N ALA A 6 6.00 8.20 2.04
CA ALA A 6 7.15 8.54 1.20
C ALA A 6 6.97 9.87 0.42
N SER A 7 5.76 10.15 -0.04
CA SER A 7 5.41 11.39 -0.76
C SER A 7 5.61 12.65 0.09
N SER A 8 5.22 12.63 1.37
CA SER A 8 5.38 13.77 2.28
C SER A 8 6.79 13.89 2.85
N ALA A 9 7.50 12.77 3.00
CA ALA A 9 8.87 12.76 3.53
C ALA A 9 9.91 13.24 2.50
N MET A 10 9.73 12.93 1.20
CA MET A 10 10.77 13.13 0.19
C MET A 10 11.33 14.55 0.09
N PRO A 11 10.53 15.64 0.12
CA PRO A 11 11.06 17.00 0.11
C PRO A 11 11.97 17.30 1.31
N LEU A 12 11.61 16.80 2.49
CA LEU A 12 12.39 17.00 3.72
C LEU A 12 13.69 16.19 3.71
N ILE A 13 13.65 14.98 3.13
CA ILE A 13 14.85 14.14 2.95
C ILE A 13 15.82 14.83 2.00
N LYS A 14 15.34 15.30 0.84
CA LYS A 14 16.16 16.02 -0.15
C LYS A 14 16.76 17.32 0.40
N ALA A 15 16.04 17.99 1.29
CA ALA A 15 16.52 19.18 1.99
C ALA A 15 17.42 18.88 3.21
N ALA A 16 17.77 17.61 3.46
CA ALA A 16 18.56 17.15 4.61
C ALA A 16 18.00 17.58 5.99
N ARG A 17 16.68 17.78 6.09
CA ARG A 17 16.00 18.23 7.33
C ARG A 17 15.59 17.09 8.25
N ILE A 18 15.58 15.86 7.76
CA ILE A 18 15.24 14.66 8.52
C ILE A 18 16.22 13.52 8.20
N MET A 19 16.47 12.68 9.20
CA MET A 19 17.27 11.46 9.06
C MET A 19 16.34 10.26 8.90
N VAL A 20 16.63 9.40 7.92
CA VAL A 20 15.80 8.23 7.60
C VAL A 20 16.47 6.97 8.12
N PHE A 21 15.79 6.24 9.00
CA PHE A 21 16.32 5.03 9.63
C PHE A 21 15.90 3.73 8.93
N GLY A 22 14.80 3.74 8.17
CA GLY A 22 14.31 2.55 7.48
C GLY A 22 13.06 2.83 6.65
N VAL A 23 12.77 1.94 5.70
CA VAL A 23 11.53 1.95 4.91
C VAL A 23 10.64 0.77 5.28
N THR A 24 9.34 1.01 5.41
CA THR A 24 8.32 -0.01 5.72
C THR A 24 7.86 -0.81 4.49
N ALA A 25 8.27 -0.37 3.30
CA ALA A 25 8.01 -1.08 2.05
C ALA A 25 8.75 -2.43 1.99
N PRO A 26 8.19 -3.44 1.29
CA PRO A 26 8.83 -4.76 1.19
C PRO A 26 10.14 -4.72 0.40
N LYS A 27 10.32 -3.72 -0.47
CA LYS A 27 11.53 -3.48 -1.26
C LYS A 27 12.11 -2.10 -0.92
N ARG A 28 13.41 -1.91 -1.19
CA ARG A 28 14.06 -0.60 -1.06
C ARG A 28 13.40 0.39 -2.02
N VAL A 29 13.31 1.64 -1.60
CA VAL A 29 12.87 2.74 -2.46
C VAL A 29 14.05 3.13 -3.35
N ALA A 30 13.85 3.20 -4.66
CA ALA A 30 14.92 3.51 -5.62
C ALA A 30 15.62 4.85 -5.33
N GLU A 31 14.85 5.84 -4.87
CA GLU A 31 15.35 7.16 -4.47
C GLU A 31 16.18 7.13 -3.17
N LEU A 32 16.14 6.04 -2.39
CA LEU A 32 16.84 5.85 -1.11
C LEU A 32 17.56 4.49 -1.04
N PRO A 33 18.54 4.24 -1.93
CA PRO A 33 19.14 2.92 -2.09
C PRO A 33 19.93 2.45 -0.87
N SER A 34 20.47 3.38 -0.06
CA SER A 34 21.23 3.07 1.16
C SER A 34 20.33 2.71 2.35
N VAL A 35 19.09 3.17 2.37
CA VAL A 35 18.17 2.96 3.51
C VAL A 35 17.63 1.52 3.50
N PRO A 36 17.80 0.74 4.59
CA PRO A 36 17.32 -0.63 4.65
C PRO A 36 15.79 -0.69 4.76
N THR A 37 15.20 -1.82 4.34
CA THR A 37 13.83 -2.14 4.71
C THR A 37 13.80 -2.54 6.19
N MET A 38 12.66 -2.33 6.86
CA MET A 38 12.50 -2.76 8.25
C MET A 38 12.72 -4.28 8.42
N VAL A 39 12.35 -5.09 7.42
CA VAL A 39 12.67 -6.52 7.37
C VAL A 39 14.18 -6.76 7.42
N LYS A 40 14.95 -6.04 6.59
CA LYS A 40 16.43 -6.16 6.57
C LYS A 40 17.08 -5.62 7.85
N ALA A 41 16.40 -4.73 8.55
CA ALA A 41 16.84 -4.21 9.85
C ALA A 41 16.48 -5.13 11.03
N GLY A 42 15.96 -6.34 10.78
CA GLY A 42 15.66 -7.34 11.81
C GLY A 42 14.23 -7.32 12.34
N TYR A 43 13.36 -6.46 11.82
CA TYR A 43 11.96 -6.37 12.23
C TYR A 43 11.09 -7.25 11.33
N SER A 44 11.02 -8.54 11.63
CA SER A 44 10.13 -9.48 10.95
C SER A 44 8.66 -9.09 11.20
N GLY A 45 7.84 -9.16 10.16
CA GLY A 45 6.43 -8.71 10.20
C GLY A 45 6.21 -7.24 9.84
N PHE A 46 7.28 -6.43 9.69
CA PHE A 46 7.17 -5.16 8.98
C PHE A 46 7.15 -5.42 7.47
N GLY A 47 6.13 -4.94 6.79
CA GLY A 47 5.96 -5.18 5.37
C GLY A 47 4.52 -4.97 4.99
N GLY A 48 4.22 -3.78 4.51
CA GLY A 48 2.85 -3.43 4.13
C GLY A 48 2.85 -2.06 3.52
N GLY A 49 2.79 -2.01 2.19
CA GLY A 49 2.47 -0.77 1.49
C GLY A 49 1.03 -0.36 1.81
N SER A 50 0.76 0.93 1.74
CA SER A 50 -0.62 1.42 1.70
C SER A 50 -1.27 0.93 0.41
N TRP A 51 -2.43 0.27 0.52
CA TRP A 51 -3.21 -0.21 -0.62
C TRP A 51 -4.50 0.61 -0.78
N ARG A 52 -5.10 0.53 -1.96
CA ARG A 52 -6.40 1.11 -2.28
C ARG A 52 -7.27 0.03 -2.92
N GLY A 53 -8.58 0.15 -2.76
CA GLY A 53 -9.54 -0.84 -3.24
C GLY A 53 -10.85 -0.20 -3.68
N LEU A 54 -11.53 -0.87 -4.61
CA LEU A 54 -12.91 -0.58 -4.98
C LEU A 54 -13.83 -1.59 -4.30
N PHE A 55 -14.91 -1.10 -3.71
CA PHE A 55 -15.90 -1.90 -3.00
C PHE A 55 -17.29 -1.62 -3.57
N VAL A 56 -18.15 -2.63 -3.57
CA VAL A 56 -19.54 -2.54 -4.00
C VAL A 56 -20.45 -3.00 -2.86
N PRO A 57 -21.74 -2.58 -2.84
CA PRO A 57 -22.69 -3.03 -1.82
C PRO A 57 -22.80 -4.57 -1.74
N ALA A 58 -23.08 -5.08 -0.54
CA ALA A 58 -23.40 -6.49 -0.35
C ALA A 58 -24.64 -6.86 -1.19
N GLY A 59 -24.61 -8.03 -1.84
CA GLY A 59 -25.68 -8.47 -2.74
C GLY A 59 -25.61 -7.92 -4.16
N THR A 60 -24.59 -7.12 -4.51
CA THR A 60 -24.35 -6.72 -5.91
C THR A 60 -24.21 -7.97 -6.79
N PRO A 61 -24.94 -8.09 -7.91
CA PRO A 61 -24.81 -9.22 -8.82
C PRO A 61 -23.37 -9.41 -9.31
N LYS A 62 -22.96 -10.66 -9.44
CA LYS A 62 -21.58 -11.03 -9.83
C LYS A 62 -21.17 -10.36 -11.15
N GLU A 63 -22.09 -10.32 -12.10
CA GLU A 63 -21.86 -9.79 -13.44
C GLU A 63 -21.56 -8.28 -13.40
N VAL A 64 -22.17 -7.55 -12.46
CA VAL A 64 -21.91 -6.11 -12.27
C VAL A 64 -20.54 -5.90 -11.66
N ALA A 65 -20.19 -6.69 -10.62
CA ALA A 65 -18.88 -6.62 -9.99
C ALA A 65 -17.75 -6.98 -10.96
N ASP A 66 -17.95 -8.01 -11.79
CA ASP A 66 -16.99 -8.45 -12.79
C ASP A 66 -16.80 -7.39 -13.89
N ARG A 67 -17.87 -6.71 -14.33
CA ARG A 67 -17.78 -5.59 -15.29
C ARG A 67 -17.00 -4.40 -14.73
N LEU A 68 -17.27 -4.02 -13.48
CA LEU A 68 -16.54 -2.94 -12.80
C LEU A 68 -15.06 -3.29 -12.64
N TYR A 69 -14.77 -4.53 -12.26
CA TYR A 69 -13.40 -5.04 -12.18
C TYR A 69 -12.69 -4.95 -13.54
N ALA A 70 -13.31 -5.45 -14.62
CA ALA A 70 -12.72 -5.41 -15.95
C ALA A 70 -12.41 -3.97 -16.39
N ALA A 71 -13.37 -3.05 -16.21
CA ALA A 71 -13.17 -1.63 -16.53
C ALA A 71 -12.03 -1.00 -15.71
N ALA A 72 -11.93 -1.32 -14.42
CA ALA A 72 -10.86 -0.82 -13.56
C ALA A 72 -9.48 -1.34 -13.99
N ILE A 73 -9.37 -2.62 -14.36
CA ILE A 73 -8.11 -3.20 -14.84
C ILE A 73 -7.67 -2.54 -16.15
N GLU A 74 -8.59 -2.28 -17.08
CA GLU A 74 -8.26 -1.58 -18.32
C GLU A 74 -7.81 -0.14 -18.06
N ALA A 75 -8.50 0.59 -17.17
CA ALA A 75 -8.09 1.94 -16.79
C ALA A 75 -6.67 1.98 -16.20
N MET A 76 -6.31 1.00 -15.37
CA MET A 76 -4.98 0.89 -14.74
C MET A 76 -3.85 0.62 -15.73
N LYS A 77 -4.14 0.15 -16.94
CA LYS A 77 -3.16 -0.03 -18.03
C LYS A 77 -2.90 1.24 -18.82
N THR A 78 -3.74 2.27 -18.68
CA THR A 78 -3.59 3.51 -19.45
C THR A 78 -2.35 4.28 -18.99
N ARG A 79 -1.64 4.87 -19.96
CA ARG A 79 -0.42 5.65 -19.70
C ARG A 79 -0.67 6.80 -18.71
N GLU A 80 -1.78 7.52 -18.87
CA GLU A 80 -2.14 8.61 -17.98
C GLU A 80 -2.23 8.14 -16.51
N VAL A 81 -2.91 7.02 -16.26
CA VAL A 81 -3.06 6.50 -14.90
C VAL A 81 -1.71 6.06 -14.33
N VAL A 82 -0.91 5.33 -15.10
CA VAL A 82 0.43 4.88 -14.68
C VAL A 82 1.34 6.07 -14.34
N GLU A 83 1.36 7.11 -15.18
CA GLU A 83 2.17 8.30 -14.94
C GLU A 83 1.70 9.07 -13.69
N ARG A 84 0.39 9.26 -13.52
CA ARG A 84 -0.17 9.96 -12.35
C ARG A 84 0.11 9.20 -11.05
N LEU A 85 -0.03 7.87 -11.05
CA LEU A 85 0.32 7.03 -9.91
C LEU A 85 1.82 7.06 -9.61
N GLY A 86 2.66 6.96 -10.65
CA GLY A 86 4.12 7.07 -10.55
C GLY A 86 4.58 8.39 -9.93
N ASN A 87 3.98 9.52 -10.34
CA ASN A 87 4.23 10.85 -9.75
C ASN A 87 3.88 10.88 -8.24
N GLY A 88 2.84 10.15 -7.86
CA GLY A 88 2.42 9.94 -6.47
C GLY A 88 3.25 8.90 -5.70
N ARG A 89 4.27 8.28 -6.32
CA ARG A 89 5.05 7.16 -5.76
C ARG A 89 4.19 5.95 -5.40
N VAL A 90 3.15 5.70 -6.18
CA VAL A 90 2.28 4.54 -6.06
C VAL A 90 2.52 3.64 -7.28
N GLU A 91 2.87 2.38 -7.03
CA GLU A 91 2.93 1.38 -8.10
C GLU A 91 1.52 0.94 -8.47
N ALA A 92 1.27 0.85 -9.78
CA ALA A 92 0.02 0.36 -10.35
C ALA A 92 -0.06 -1.18 -10.27
N ILE A 93 -0.22 -1.72 -9.06
CA ILE A 93 -0.39 -3.16 -8.82
C ILE A 93 -1.89 -3.44 -8.68
N THR A 94 -2.41 -4.36 -9.49
CA THR A 94 -3.80 -4.79 -9.45
C THR A 94 -3.93 -6.19 -8.85
N SER A 95 -5.09 -6.50 -8.26
CA SER A 95 -5.41 -7.88 -7.89
C SER A 95 -5.57 -8.76 -9.13
N ALA A 96 -5.45 -10.08 -8.96
CA ALA A 96 -5.67 -11.03 -10.05
C ALA A 96 -7.17 -11.25 -10.38
N SER A 97 -8.05 -11.02 -9.40
CA SER A 97 -9.51 -11.16 -9.54
C SER A 97 -10.23 -10.49 -8.37
N PRO A 98 -11.57 -10.29 -8.43
CA PRO A 98 -12.35 -9.83 -7.29
C PRO A 98 -12.25 -10.76 -6.07
N PRO A 99 -12.33 -12.11 -6.21
CA PRO A 99 -12.10 -13.02 -5.08
C PRO A 99 -10.70 -12.92 -4.48
N ALA A 100 -9.66 -12.76 -5.31
CA ALA A 100 -8.29 -12.59 -4.82
C ALA A 100 -8.14 -11.29 -4.01
N PHE A 101 -8.82 -10.21 -4.43
CA PHE A 101 -8.85 -8.97 -3.67
C PHE A 101 -9.59 -9.13 -2.33
N ALA A 102 -10.73 -9.82 -2.32
CA ALA A 102 -11.46 -10.10 -1.08
C ALA A 102 -10.62 -10.90 -0.08
N GLN A 103 -9.87 -11.90 -0.56
CA GLN A 103 -8.94 -12.66 0.27
C GLN A 103 -7.82 -11.78 0.84
N TYR A 104 -7.25 -10.89 0.02
CA TYR A 104 -6.25 -9.92 0.48
C TYR A 104 -6.80 -9.01 1.58
N VAL A 105 -8.01 -8.45 1.40
CA VAL A 105 -8.68 -7.62 2.42
C VAL A 105 -8.85 -8.39 3.73
N ALA A 106 -9.31 -9.64 3.68
CA ALA A 106 -9.46 -10.48 4.87
C ALA A 106 -8.11 -10.67 5.62
N GLN A 107 -7.03 -10.93 4.88
CA GLN A 107 -5.69 -11.04 5.45
C GLN A 107 -5.22 -9.73 6.09
N GLN A 108 -5.47 -8.59 5.43
CA GLN A 108 -5.12 -7.28 5.96
C GLN A 108 -5.89 -6.97 7.25
N VAL A 109 -7.19 -7.26 7.31
CA VAL A 109 -8.00 -7.10 8.52
C VAL A 109 -7.41 -7.91 9.68
N GLN A 110 -7.07 -9.19 9.45
CA GLN A 110 -6.46 -10.01 10.49
C GLN A 110 -5.11 -9.47 10.96
N HIS A 111 -4.24 -9.11 10.01
CA HIS A 111 -2.91 -8.56 10.32
C HIS A 111 -3.01 -7.26 11.12
N ARG A 112 -3.87 -6.32 10.70
CA ARG A 112 -4.06 -5.03 11.39
C ARG A 112 -4.72 -5.21 12.76
N ARG A 113 -5.68 -6.13 12.90
CA ARG A 113 -6.30 -6.44 14.20
C ARG A 113 -5.29 -6.98 15.20
N ARG A 114 -4.40 -7.89 14.77
CA ARG A 114 -3.31 -8.41 15.61
C ARG A 114 -2.38 -7.28 16.04
N ALA A 115 -1.93 -6.46 15.09
CA ALA A 115 -1.04 -5.34 15.37
C ALA A 115 -1.65 -4.32 16.34
N ALA A 116 -2.93 -3.96 16.15
CA ALA A 116 -3.63 -3.03 17.05
C ALA A 116 -3.73 -3.59 18.48
N LYS A 117 -4.11 -4.87 18.61
CA LYS A 117 -4.19 -5.54 19.91
C LYS A 117 -2.84 -5.60 20.63
N GLU A 118 -1.77 -5.93 19.91
CA GLU A 118 -0.41 -6.02 20.46
C GLU A 118 0.15 -4.65 20.85
N ALA A 119 -0.17 -3.61 20.08
CA ALA A 119 0.26 -2.24 20.36
C ALA A 119 -0.59 -1.53 21.43
N GLY A 120 -1.69 -2.14 21.89
CA GLY A 120 -2.66 -1.48 22.78
C GLY A 120 -3.38 -0.29 22.12
N ALA A 121 -3.42 -0.24 20.79
CA ALA A 121 -4.01 0.85 20.06
C ALA A 121 -5.55 0.75 20.08
N THR A 122 -6.21 1.85 20.46
CA THR A 122 -7.65 2.02 20.35
C THR A 122 -7.98 3.04 19.28
N VAL A 123 -9.14 2.88 18.65
CA VAL A 123 -9.78 4.00 17.96
C VAL A 123 -10.49 4.77 19.06
N ASP A 124 -10.09 6.01 19.24
CA ASP A 124 -10.66 7.00 20.17
C ASP A 124 -12.19 7.03 20.15
#